data_AF-A0A3N6M300-F1
#
_entry.id   AF-A0A3N6M300-F1
#
_cell.length_a   1.000
_cell.length_b   1.000
_cell.length_c   1.000
_cell.angle_alpha   90.00
_cell.angle_beta   90.00
_cell.angle_gamma   90.00
#
_symmetry.space_group_name_H-M   'P 1'
#
loop_
_entity.id
_entity.type
_entity.pdbx_description
1 polymer ?
#
loop_
_entity_poly.entity_id
_entity_poly.type
_entity_poly.pdbx_seq_one_letter_code
_entity_poly.pdbx_strand_id
1 'polypeptide(L)'
;MNRRKYLAAAAATAALAGCLGGDESDTEPTDDDPEDDADDDPEDDADDDPEDDADDTEPEEETEDEDEDEDEEIEQVDDFEDLDRWEVVVGSLTADEERSYTGSQSALLEAEAEEEGVRIVRELDEPRDFSEMRPGVAMASSATAAPIIQLADSDGDRIDFRQQVHSDTPLTRSSFGIANVDGDPNLTDITEIQIIRWTGEEYETQLWVDDLHFVPAPEQGTVLLQFDGGHETDYTDALPVLEEYDYQATSFVTTGRLREEEDHDGDRLTHDQLAELDDAGWTIASHSAHGSNLASPPEDREQEDEISDARAWLEDNGYEDGADYFSYPQNKYNGETLELVEEHHELGFAGRFPSQGYAANPALCSRVINPDADEARAALETTSEWGGITAIVFYELDAESLSALEATAEYLDGSDELEVIGPDEMAAEYVIESGR
;
A
#
# COMPACT_ATOMS: atom_id res chain seq x y z
N MET A 1 -16.23 -21.94 -33.46
CA MET A 1 -15.36 -22.89 -32.74
C MET A 1 -13.91 -22.55 -33.06
N ASN A 2 -13.30 -21.70 -32.23
CA ASN A 2 -11.85 -21.54 -32.15
C ASN A 2 -11.56 -21.28 -30.67
N ARG A 3 -11.09 -22.33 -29.98
CA ARG A 3 -10.60 -22.25 -28.60
C ARG A 3 -9.19 -21.68 -28.66
N ARG A 4 -8.95 -20.49 -28.12
CA ARG A 4 -7.61 -20.02 -27.80
C ARG A 4 -7.26 -20.49 -26.40
N LYS A 5 -6.05 -21.05 -26.27
CA LYS A 5 -5.48 -21.57 -25.04
C LYS A 5 -4.68 -20.45 -24.40
N TYR A 6 -4.97 -20.12 -23.15
CA TYR A 6 -4.07 -19.32 -22.33
C TYR A 6 -3.04 -20.26 -21.69
N LEU A 7 -1.77 -19.87 -21.76
CA LEU A 7 -0.63 -20.59 -21.18
C LEU A 7 -0.39 -19.99 -19.79
N ALA A 8 -0.69 -20.75 -18.74
CA ALA A 8 -0.30 -20.43 -17.38
C ALA A 8 1.22 -20.67 -17.22
N ALA A 9 1.96 -19.61 -16.88
CA ALA A 9 3.33 -19.71 -16.41
C ALA A 9 3.31 -19.89 -14.89
N ALA A 10 3.56 -21.10 -14.42
CA ALA A 10 3.71 -21.40 -13.00
C ALA A 10 5.18 -21.17 -12.59
N ALA A 11 5.43 -20.16 -11.76
CA ALA A 11 6.71 -19.98 -11.08
C ALA A 11 6.78 -20.94 -9.89
N ALA A 12 7.79 -21.81 -9.89
CA ALA A 12 7.97 -22.87 -8.90
C ALA A 12 8.76 -22.34 -7.69
N THR A 13 8.13 -22.35 -6.51
CA THR A 13 8.80 -22.08 -5.23
C THR A 13 9.60 -23.32 -4.79
N ALA A 14 10.92 -23.17 -4.72
CA ALA A 14 11.83 -24.20 -4.25
C ALA A 14 11.96 -24.15 -2.72
N ALA A 15 11.47 -25.19 -2.03
CA ALA A 15 11.72 -25.40 -0.61
C ALA A 15 13.16 -25.95 -0.39
N LEU A 16 13.95 -25.27 0.44
CA LEU A 16 15.21 -25.79 0.98
C LEU A 16 15.06 -26.06 2.48
N ALA A 17 15.48 -27.26 2.86
CA ALA A 17 15.36 -27.84 4.19
C ALA A 17 16.74 -27.98 4.85
N GLY A 18 16.75 -27.93 6.19
CA GLY A 18 17.81 -28.45 7.07
C GLY A 18 18.85 -27.39 7.49
N CYS A 19 19.36 -27.35 8.73
CA CYS A 19 19.61 -28.45 9.66
C CYS A 19 19.75 -27.98 11.12
N LEU A 20 19.52 -28.96 12.00
CA LEU A 20 19.60 -28.99 13.46
C LEU A 20 21.02 -28.89 14.04
N GLY A 21 21.12 -28.37 15.28
CA GLY A 21 22.16 -28.63 16.29
C GLY A 21 22.33 -27.40 17.20
N GLY A 22 21.87 -27.40 18.47
CA GLY A 22 22.51 -28.02 19.65
C GLY A 22 23.60 -27.08 20.20
N ASP A 23 23.70 -26.68 21.46
CA ASP A 23 23.37 -27.31 22.75
C ASP A 23 23.74 -26.30 23.89
N GLU A 24 22.91 -26.24 24.94
CA GLU A 24 23.19 -25.99 26.38
C GLU A 24 24.07 -24.79 26.88
N SER A 25 23.50 -23.87 27.69
CA SER A 25 23.47 -23.94 29.18
C SER A 25 23.38 -22.59 29.93
N ASP A 26 22.38 -22.51 30.82
CA ASP A 26 22.24 -21.83 32.13
C ASP A 26 23.21 -20.70 32.55
N THR A 27 22.68 -19.54 32.96
CA THR A 27 22.64 -19.07 34.38
C THR A 27 22.04 -17.66 34.54
N GLU A 28 20.96 -17.55 35.31
CA GLU A 28 20.53 -16.36 36.08
C GLU A 28 21.17 -16.37 37.50
N PRO A 29 20.90 -15.42 38.43
CA PRO A 29 20.24 -14.09 38.36
C PRO A 29 21.08 -12.97 39.03
N THR A 30 20.58 -11.72 39.05
CA THR A 30 20.16 -10.98 40.29
C THR A 30 19.82 -9.51 40.01
N ASP A 31 18.59 -9.15 40.37
CA ASP A 31 18.08 -7.95 41.08
C ASP A 31 19.04 -6.77 41.34
N ASP A 32 18.59 -5.54 41.03
CA ASP A 32 18.28 -4.51 42.03
C ASP A 32 17.75 -3.23 41.35
N ASP A 33 16.47 -2.93 41.59
CA ASP A 33 15.86 -1.59 41.55
C ASP A 33 15.93 -1.02 42.99
N PRO A 34 15.95 0.31 43.22
CA PRO A 34 14.66 1.03 43.26
C PRO A 34 14.68 2.53 42.90
N GLU A 35 13.51 2.98 42.42
CA GLU A 35 12.67 4.17 42.79
C GLU A 35 13.34 5.43 43.39
N ASP A 36 12.99 6.63 42.88
CA ASP A 36 11.91 7.49 43.44
C ASP A 36 11.85 8.92 42.85
N ASP A 37 10.60 9.39 42.71
CA ASP A 37 10.05 10.74 43.00
C ASP A 37 10.24 11.99 42.11
N ALA A 38 9.12 12.33 41.44
CA ALA A 38 8.18 13.43 41.76
C ALA A 38 8.40 14.89 41.26
N ASP A 39 7.33 15.36 40.59
CA ASP A 39 6.60 16.65 40.67
C ASP A 39 7.33 18.01 40.57
N ASP A 40 6.90 18.85 39.62
CA ASP A 40 6.09 20.06 39.91
C ASP A 40 5.76 20.83 38.61
N ASP A 41 4.46 21.03 38.37
CA ASP A 41 3.89 22.13 37.58
C ASP A 41 3.47 23.24 38.57
N PRO A 42 3.40 24.52 38.16
CA PRO A 42 2.04 25.08 38.06
C PRO A 42 1.82 26.17 36.98
N GLU A 43 0.56 26.19 36.54
CA GLU A 43 -0.18 27.24 35.84
C GLU A 43 -0.17 28.64 36.48
N ASP A 44 -0.49 29.68 35.69
CA ASP A 44 -1.27 30.86 36.12
C ASP A 44 -1.78 31.71 34.91
N ASP A 45 -3.11 31.70 34.74
CA ASP A 45 -4.06 32.85 34.68
C ASP A 45 -4.01 33.98 33.62
N ALA A 46 -5.07 33.98 32.79
CA ALA A 46 -6.22 34.93 32.76
C ALA A 46 -6.20 36.29 31.98
N ASP A 47 -7.26 36.42 31.16
CA ASP A 47 -8.17 37.57 30.89
C ASP A 47 -7.64 38.92 30.35
N ASP A 48 -8.17 39.37 29.19
CA ASP A 48 -9.02 40.58 29.10
C ASP A 48 -9.59 40.80 27.67
N ASP A 49 -10.90 41.06 27.60
CA ASP A 49 -11.62 41.68 26.48
C ASP A 49 -12.32 42.94 27.04
N PRO A 50 -12.37 44.06 26.29
CA PRO A 50 -13.70 44.58 25.99
C PRO A 50 -13.89 45.28 24.62
N GLU A 51 -15.17 45.26 24.24
CA GLU A 51 -15.85 45.73 23.03
C GLU A 51 -15.75 47.22 22.61
N ASP A 52 -16.23 47.41 21.36
CA ASP A 52 -16.97 48.54 20.77
C ASP A 52 -16.18 49.67 20.08
N ASP A 53 -16.26 49.71 18.73
CA ASP A 53 -16.65 50.93 18.00
C ASP A 53 -17.09 50.58 16.56
N ALA A 54 -18.36 50.89 16.28
CA ALA A 54 -18.98 50.81 14.97
C ALA A 54 -18.56 51.98 14.06
N ASP A 55 -18.16 51.70 12.82
CA ASP A 55 -18.23 52.67 11.73
C ASP A 55 -18.69 51.99 10.44
N ASP A 56 -19.81 52.49 9.91
CA ASP A 56 -20.46 52.11 8.66
C ASP A 56 -19.55 52.48 7.48
N THR A 57 -19.05 51.49 6.75
CA THR A 57 -18.64 51.69 5.35
C THR A 57 -18.92 50.39 4.60
N GLU A 58 -20.01 50.37 3.83
CA GLU A 58 -20.34 49.27 2.90
C GLU A 58 -19.18 49.04 1.92
N PRO A 59 -18.57 47.84 1.86
CA PRO A 59 -17.91 47.36 0.67
C PRO A 59 -18.90 46.59 -0.20
N GLU A 60 -18.70 46.71 -1.50
CA GLU A 60 -19.43 46.02 -2.55
C GLU A 60 -19.30 44.51 -2.35
N GLU A 61 -20.38 43.76 -2.61
CA GLU A 61 -20.39 42.30 -2.60
C GLU A 61 -19.34 41.77 -3.58
N GLU A 62 -18.15 41.48 -3.07
CA GLU A 62 -17.30 40.46 -3.66
C GLU A 62 -18.00 39.15 -3.35
N THR A 63 -18.45 38.48 -4.41
CA THR A 63 -18.77 37.07 -4.37
C THR A 63 -17.53 36.39 -3.82
N GLU A 64 -17.61 35.93 -2.57
CA GLU A 64 -16.78 34.83 -2.10
C GLU A 64 -16.99 33.75 -3.16
N ASP A 65 -15.98 33.55 -4.01
CA ASP A 65 -15.83 32.30 -4.71
C ASP A 65 -15.72 31.29 -3.57
N GLU A 66 -16.85 30.62 -3.30
CA GLU A 66 -16.85 29.34 -2.60
C GLU A 66 -15.91 28.49 -3.46
N ASP A 67 -14.65 28.37 -3.03
CA ASP A 67 -13.76 27.34 -3.53
C ASP A 67 -14.56 26.04 -3.35
N GLU A 68 -15.00 25.49 -4.48
CA GLU A 68 -15.69 24.21 -4.55
C GLU A 68 -14.66 23.19 -4.04
N ASP A 69 -14.77 22.81 -2.76
CA ASP A 69 -14.19 21.59 -2.18
C ASP A 69 -14.84 20.35 -2.84
N GLU A 70 -14.85 20.32 -4.18
CA GLU A 70 -15.19 19.16 -4.99
C GLU A 70 -13.89 18.38 -5.20
N ASP A 71 -13.92 17.06 -4.92
CA ASP A 71 -12.98 16.05 -5.45
C ASP A 71 -11.96 15.37 -4.48
N GLU A 72 -12.23 15.28 -3.18
CA GLU A 72 -11.56 14.30 -2.29
C GLU A 72 -12.52 13.26 -1.67
N GLU A 73 -13.61 12.91 -2.37
CA GLU A 73 -14.59 11.94 -1.86
C GLU A 73 -14.48 10.56 -2.54
N ILE A 74 -14.60 9.50 -1.74
CA ILE A 74 -14.78 8.13 -2.24
C ILE A 74 -16.13 8.02 -2.94
N GLU A 75 -16.11 7.69 -4.23
CA GLU A 75 -17.31 7.44 -5.00
C GLU A 75 -17.74 5.96 -4.88
N GLN A 76 -18.70 5.67 -3.99
CA GLN A 76 -19.27 4.33 -3.89
C GLN A 76 -20.22 4.02 -5.08
N VAL A 77 -19.89 2.97 -5.83
CA VAL A 77 -20.63 2.50 -7.01
C VAL A 77 -21.60 1.35 -6.68
N ASP A 78 -21.25 0.50 -5.71
CA ASP A 78 -22.13 -0.56 -5.22
C ASP A 78 -21.78 -0.94 -3.76
N ASP A 79 -22.81 -1.03 -2.91
CA ASP A 79 -22.75 -1.53 -1.53
C ASP A 79 -23.14 -3.00 -1.43
N PHE A 80 -23.36 -3.68 -2.56
CA PHE A 80 -23.77 -5.08 -2.65
C PHE A 80 -25.06 -5.46 -1.89
N GLU A 81 -25.91 -4.48 -1.57
CA GLU A 81 -27.22 -4.74 -0.95
C GLU A 81 -28.23 -5.35 -1.94
N ASP A 82 -28.02 -5.11 -3.24
CA ASP A 82 -28.86 -5.55 -4.35
C ASP A 82 -28.05 -6.39 -5.37
N LEU A 83 -27.86 -7.67 -5.06
CA LEU A 83 -27.10 -8.59 -5.90
C LEU A 83 -27.74 -8.87 -7.27
N ASP A 84 -29.02 -8.54 -7.47
CA ASP A 84 -29.71 -8.71 -8.76
C ASP A 84 -29.14 -7.78 -9.86
N ARG A 85 -28.31 -6.80 -9.48
CA ARG A 85 -27.55 -5.92 -10.40
C ARG A 85 -26.40 -6.62 -11.11
N TRP A 86 -26.00 -7.80 -10.63
CA TRP A 86 -24.84 -8.53 -11.13
C TRP A 86 -25.25 -9.82 -11.85
N GLU A 87 -24.77 -10.00 -13.08
CA GLU A 87 -24.85 -11.27 -13.80
C GLU A 87 -23.68 -12.17 -13.38
N VAL A 88 -23.99 -13.40 -12.95
CA VAL A 88 -22.98 -14.42 -12.69
C VAL A 88 -22.63 -15.15 -13.99
N VAL A 89 -21.40 -14.96 -14.47
CA VAL A 89 -20.90 -15.61 -15.69
C VAL A 89 -20.24 -16.96 -15.38
N VAL A 90 -19.51 -17.05 -14.27
CA VAL A 90 -18.86 -18.27 -13.76
C VAL A 90 -18.92 -18.27 -12.23
N GLY A 91 -19.09 -19.43 -11.59
CA GLY A 91 -19.19 -19.55 -10.14
C GLY A 91 -20.60 -19.27 -9.59
N SER A 92 -20.66 -18.82 -8.35
CA SER A 92 -21.87 -18.35 -7.68
C SER A 92 -21.68 -16.97 -7.04
N LEU A 93 -22.81 -16.29 -6.82
CA LEU A 93 -22.90 -15.04 -6.07
C LEU A 93 -24.04 -15.17 -5.07
N THR A 94 -23.76 -14.93 -3.80
CA THR A 94 -24.74 -14.98 -2.71
C THR A 94 -24.48 -13.87 -1.70
N ALA A 95 -25.49 -13.53 -0.90
CA ALA A 95 -25.36 -12.59 0.20
C ALA A 95 -24.79 -13.25 1.46
N ASP A 96 -23.92 -12.55 2.17
CA ASP A 96 -23.45 -12.91 3.51
C ASP A 96 -23.82 -11.81 4.51
N GLU A 97 -24.73 -12.11 5.44
CA GLU A 97 -25.20 -11.19 6.49
C GLU A 97 -24.30 -11.23 7.75
N GLU A 98 -23.34 -12.16 7.83
CA GLU A 98 -22.42 -12.29 8.97
C GLU A 98 -21.18 -11.41 8.82
N ARG A 99 -20.89 -10.95 7.60
CA ARG A 99 -19.74 -10.13 7.26
C ARG A 99 -20.20 -9.01 6.32
N SER A 100 -20.16 -7.77 6.79
CA SER A 100 -20.39 -6.58 5.97
C SER A 100 -19.38 -5.50 6.37
N TYR A 101 -19.00 -4.68 5.41
CA TYR A 101 -18.18 -3.49 5.60
C TYR A 101 -19.08 -2.25 5.66
N THR A 102 -20.02 -2.15 4.73
CA THR A 102 -21.12 -1.18 4.74
C THR A 102 -22.47 -1.90 4.68
N GLY A 103 -23.57 -1.20 4.97
CA GLY A 103 -24.90 -1.78 4.86
C GLY A 103 -25.15 -2.96 5.80
N SER A 104 -25.85 -3.98 5.30
CA SER A 104 -26.34 -5.14 6.05
C SER A 104 -25.81 -6.49 5.57
N GLN A 105 -25.17 -6.54 4.41
CA GLN A 105 -24.57 -7.76 3.84
C GLN A 105 -23.33 -7.44 3.00
N SER A 106 -22.52 -8.46 2.71
CA SER A 106 -21.54 -8.42 1.61
C SER A 106 -21.88 -9.44 0.52
N ALA A 107 -21.24 -9.32 -0.64
CA ALA A 107 -21.30 -10.31 -1.70
C ALA A 107 -20.26 -11.42 -1.49
N LEU A 108 -20.72 -12.65 -1.31
CA LEU A 108 -19.90 -13.85 -1.33
C LEU A 108 -19.87 -14.46 -2.74
N LEU A 109 -18.69 -14.42 -3.34
CA LEU A 109 -18.35 -15.04 -4.62
C LEU A 109 -17.66 -16.38 -4.36
N GLU A 110 -18.22 -17.47 -4.91
CA GLU A 110 -17.65 -18.81 -4.75
C GLU A 110 -17.35 -19.45 -6.10
N ALA A 111 -16.27 -20.23 -6.14
CA ALA A 111 -15.98 -21.15 -7.25
C ALA A 111 -15.64 -22.52 -6.69
N GLU A 112 -16.24 -23.55 -7.26
CA GLU A 112 -15.99 -24.95 -6.95
C GLU A 112 -14.68 -25.42 -7.62
N ALA A 113 -14.08 -26.51 -7.13
CA ALA A 113 -12.80 -27.01 -7.65
C ALA A 113 -12.79 -27.40 -9.15
N GLU A 114 -13.95 -27.56 -9.77
CA GLU A 114 -14.12 -27.87 -11.20
C GLU A 114 -14.26 -26.61 -12.06
N GLU A 115 -14.31 -25.43 -11.46
CA GLU A 115 -14.48 -24.14 -12.14
C GLU A 115 -13.13 -23.42 -12.31
N GLU A 116 -12.98 -22.68 -13.41
CA GLU A 116 -11.74 -21.93 -13.69
C GLU A 116 -11.57 -20.70 -12.77
N GLY A 117 -12.64 -20.29 -12.09
CA GLY A 117 -12.71 -19.11 -11.24
C GLY A 117 -14.16 -18.67 -10.99
N VAL A 118 -14.33 -17.49 -10.41
CA VAL A 118 -15.62 -16.78 -10.29
C VAL A 118 -15.56 -15.48 -11.06
N ARG A 119 -16.65 -15.13 -11.75
CA ARG A 119 -16.78 -13.90 -12.54
C ARG A 119 -18.20 -13.40 -12.49
N ILE A 120 -18.36 -12.18 -11.97
CA ILE A 120 -19.61 -11.43 -12.00
C ILE A 120 -19.45 -10.18 -12.84
N VAL A 121 -20.52 -9.77 -13.52
CA VAL A 121 -20.53 -8.67 -14.47
C VAL A 121 -21.70 -7.76 -14.17
N ARG A 122 -21.48 -6.45 -14.18
CA ARG A 122 -22.51 -5.43 -14.09
C ARG A 122 -22.44 -4.54 -15.32
N GLU A 123 -23.49 -4.58 -16.14
CA GLU A 123 -23.72 -3.58 -17.18
C GLU A 123 -24.22 -2.29 -16.50
N LEU A 124 -23.63 -1.16 -16.85
CA LEU A 124 -24.03 0.14 -16.35
C LEU A 124 -25.25 0.64 -17.14
N ASP A 125 -26.20 1.27 -16.45
CA ASP A 125 -27.43 1.79 -17.08
C ASP A 125 -27.12 2.85 -18.15
N GLU A 126 -26.07 3.64 -17.92
CA GLU A 126 -25.50 4.63 -18.82
C GLU A 126 -23.97 4.56 -18.73
N PRO A 127 -23.22 4.91 -19.81
CA PRO A 127 -21.77 4.98 -19.73
C PRO A 127 -21.28 5.96 -18.67
N ARG A 128 -20.17 5.64 -18.04
CA ARG A 128 -19.59 6.42 -16.92
C ARG A 128 -18.13 6.75 -17.18
N ASP A 129 -17.72 7.90 -16.65
CA ASP A 129 -16.34 8.37 -16.68
C ASP A 129 -15.58 7.87 -15.44
N PHE A 130 -14.46 7.19 -15.67
CA PHE A 130 -13.51 6.75 -14.66
C PHE A 130 -12.07 7.09 -15.08
N SER A 131 -11.88 8.04 -16.00
CA SER A 131 -10.57 8.36 -16.56
C SER A 131 -9.56 8.88 -15.53
N GLU A 132 -10.04 9.60 -14.54
CA GLU A 132 -9.23 10.18 -13.44
C GLU A 132 -9.39 9.39 -12.12
N MET A 133 -9.95 8.18 -12.20
CA MET A 133 -10.32 7.40 -11.01
C MET A 133 -9.62 6.04 -10.97
N ARG A 134 -9.54 5.46 -9.77
CA ARG A 134 -9.06 4.09 -9.55
C ARG A 134 -10.03 3.31 -8.69
N PRO A 135 -10.31 2.04 -9.05
CA PRO A 135 -11.24 1.25 -8.28
C PRO A 135 -10.62 0.75 -6.98
N GLY A 136 -11.47 0.64 -5.97
CA GLY A 136 -11.22 -0.08 -4.74
C GLY A 136 -12.44 -0.91 -4.37
N VAL A 137 -12.24 -1.91 -3.53
CA VAL A 137 -13.34 -2.69 -2.96
C VAL A 137 -12.93 -3.17 -1.58
N ALA A 138 -13.87 -3.21 -0.63
CA ALA A 138 -13.63 -3.95 0.61
C ALA A 138 -13.63 -5.45 0.29
N MET A 139 -12.54 -6.15 0.59
CA MET A 139 -12.43 -7.57 0.26
C MET A 139 -11.80 -8.41 1.37
N ALA A 140 -12.24 -9.67 1.43
CA ALA A 140 -11.63 -10.74 2.21
C ALA A 140 -11.66 -12.04 1.41
N SER A 141 -10.76 -12.98 1.67
CA SER A 141 -10.74 -14.26 0.96
C SER A 141 -10.41 -15.42 1.88
N SER A 142 -10.85 -16.63 1.52
CA SER A 142 -10.50 -17.86 2.24
C SER A 142 -9.07 -18.35 1.96
N ALA A 143 -8.39 -17.77 0.96
CA ALA A 143 -7.04 -18.10 0.53
C ALA A 143 -6.35 -16.85 -0.02
N THR A 144 -5.02 -16.81 -0.03
CA THR A 144 -4.31 -15.73 -0.73
C THR A 144 -4.73 -15.71 -2.21
N ALA A 145 -5.19 -14.55 -2.68
CA ALA A 145 -5.71 -14.36 -4.02
C ALA A 145 -5.29 -13.00 -4.59
N ALA A 146 -5.51 -12.82 -5.88
CA ALA A 146 -5.36 -11.54 -6.56
C ALA A 146 -6.58 -11.31 -7.48
N PRO A 147 -7.74 -10.92 -6.93
CA PRO A 147 -8.91 -10.61 -7.73
C PRO A 147 -8.65 -9.44 -8.68
N ILE A 148 -9.50 -9.34 -9.70
CA ILE A 148 -9.44 -8.35 -10.77
C ILE A 148 -10.74 -7.55 -10.72
N ILE A 149 -10.62 -6.23 -10.73
CA ILE A 149 -11.69 -5.34 -11.16
C ILE A 149 -11.38 -4.98 -12.61
N GLN A 150 -12.27 -5.33 -13.54
CA GLN A 150 -12.10 -5.03 -14.96
C GLN A 150 -13.15 -4.00 -15.39
N LEU A 151 -12.69 -2.95 -16.06
CA LEU A 151 -13.55 -1.99 -16.74
C LEU A 151 -13.51 -2.27 -18.24
N ALA A 152 -14.65 -2.21 -18.90
CA ALA A 152 -14.75 -2.34 -20.34
C ALA A 152 -15.63 -1.24 -20.95
N ASP A 153 -15.16 -0.70 -22.07
CA ASP A 153 -15.88 0.30 -22.85
C ASP A 153 -16.85 -0.34 -23.87
N SER A 154 -17.54 0.52 -24.61
CA SER A 154 -18.52 0.10 -25.62
C SER A 154 -17.92 -0.57 -26.87
N ASP A 155 -16.61 -0.41 -27.12
CA ASP A 155 -15.87 -1.05 -28.20
C ASP A 155 -15.29 -2.42 -27.79
N GLY A 156 -15.30 -2.71 -26.49
CA GLY A 156 -14.88 -3.98 -25.89
C GLY A 156 -13.42 -4.01 -25.48
N ASP A 157 -12.75 -2.86 -25.53
CA ASP A 157 -11.41 -2.63 -24.99
C ASP A 157 -11.49 -2.52 -23.47
N ARG A 158 -10.42 -2.95 -22.78
CA ARG A 158 -10.48 -3.27 -21.35
C ARG A 158 -9.24 -2.84 -20.59
N ILE A 159 -9.45 -2.49 -19.34
CA ILE A 159 -8.39 -2.31 -18.36
C ILE A 159 -8.65 -3.20 -17.15
N ASP A 160 -7.61 -3.91 -16.70
CA ASP A 160 -7.64 -4.78 -15.53
C ASP A 160 -6.90 -4.10 -14.38
N PHE A 161 -7.58 -3.94 -13.26
CA PHE A 161 -7.01 -3.54 -11.99
C PHE A 161 -6.87 -4.75 -11.07
N ARG A 162 -5.79 -4.84 -10.30
CA ARG A 162 -5.54 -5.95 -9.37
C ARG A 162 -5.01 -5.48 -8.03
N GLN A 163 -5.32 -6.27 -7.02
CA GLN A 163 -4.73 -6.18 -5.69
C GLN A 163 -4.64 -7.59 -5.08
N GLN A 164 -3.63 -7.82 -4.24
CA GLN A 164 -3.48 -9.04 -3.45
C GLN A 164 -4.33 -8.97 -2.17
N VAL A 165 -4.95 -10.09 -1.81
CA VAL A 165 -5.63 -10.28 -0.51
C VAL A 165 -5.12 -11.56 0.12
N HIS A 166 -4.97 -11.58 1.45
CA HIS A 166 -4.55 -12.75 2.21
C HIS A 166 -5.76 -13.48 2.84
N SER A 167 -5.55 -14.72 3.30
CA SER A 167 -6.63 -15.55 3.88
C SER A 167 -7.14 -15.07 5.22
N ASP A 168 -6.29 -14.37 5.98
CA ASP A 168 -6.49 -14.09 7.40
C ASP A 168 -6.74 -12.59 7.64
N THR A 169 -7.19 -11.88 6.61
CA THR A 169 -7.54 -10.45 6.68
C THR A 169 -9.05 -10.27 6.80
N PRO A 170 -9.50 -9.27 7.59
CA PRO A 170 -10.92 -8.91 7.64
C PRO A 170 -11.38 -8.37 6.29
N LEU A 171 -12.69 -8.17 6.16
CA LEU A 171 -13.26 -7.44 5.04
C LEU A 171 -12.83 -5.98 5.19
N THR A 172 -11.82 -5.55 4.42
CA THR A 172 -11.25 -4.21 4.49
C THR A 172 -11.05 -3.64 3.09
N ARG A 173 -11.14 -2.31 2.97
CA ARG A 173 -10.86 -1.60 1.71
C ARG A 173 -9.47 -1.92 1.22
N SER A 174 -9.38 -2.11 -0.09
CA SER A 174 -8.14 -2.38 -0.79
C SER A 174 -8.11 -1.54 -2.06
N SER A 175 -7.04 -0.77 -2.24
CA SER A 175 -6.78 -0.01 -3.47
C SER A 175 -6.25 -0.95 -4.55
N PHE A 176 -6.76 -0.83 -5.78
CA PHE A 176 -6.30 -1.65 -6.90
C PHE A 176 -5.40 -0.84 -7.83
N GLY A 177 -4.32 -1.46 -8.29
CA GLY A 177 -3.41 -0.91 -9.29
C GLY A 177 -3.65 -1.49 -10.68
N ILE A 178 -3.19 -0.80 -11.73
CA ILE A 178 -3.32 -1.26 -13.11
C ILE A 178 -2.41 -2.48 -13.33
N ALA A 179 -2.98 -3.55 -13.86
CA ALA A 179 -2.27 -4.81 -14.12
C ALA A 179 -2.16 -5.14 -15.61
N ASN A 180 -3.14 -4.74 -16.43
CA ASN A 180 -3.13 -5.01 -17.87
C ASN A 180 -4.09 -4.07 -18.61
N VAL A 181 -3.70 -3.66 -19.81
CA VAL A 181 -4.55 -2.94 -20.78
C VAL A 181 -4.69 -3.80 -22.03
N ASP A 182 -5.92 -4.04 -22.51
CA ASP A 182 -6.22 -4.76 -23.75
C ASP A 182 -7.01 -3.85 -24.70
N GLY A 183 -6.38 -3.45 -25.80
CA GLY A 183 -6.96 -2.48 -26.74
C GLY A 183 -6.59 -1.05 -26.40
N ASP A 184 -7.53 -0.12 -26.63
CA ASP A 184 -7.40 1.32 -26.38
C ASP A 184 -8.62 1.80 -25.57
N PRO A 185 -8.75 1.38 -24.29
CA PRO A 185 -9.98 1.56 -23.52
C PRO A 185 -10.28 3.04 -23.30
N ASN A 186 -11.49 3.46 -23.66
CA ASN A 186 -11.98 4.80 -23.36
C ASN A 186 -12.60 4.85 -21.96
N LEU A 187 -11.81 5.26 -20.96
CA LEU A 187 -12.28 5.36 -19.57
C LEU A 187 -13.37 6.42 -19.36
N THR A 188 -13.61 7.32 -20.30
CA THR A 188 -14.73 8.30 -20.25
C THR A 188 -16.09 7.69 -20.62
N ASP A 189 -16.11 6.47 -21.16
CA ASP A 189 -17.30 5.77 -21.69
C ASP A 189 -17.34 4.30 -21.24
N ILE A 190 -17.04 4.02 -19.98
CA ILE A 190 -17.12 2.66 -19.42
C ILE A 190 -18.57 2.23 -19.35
N THR A 191 -18.86 1.02 -19.84
CA THR A 191 -20.22 0.45 -19.89
C THR A 191 -20.38 -0.81 -19.06
N GLU A 192 -19.27 -1.45 -18.67
CA GLU A 192 -19.29 -2.73 -17.96
C GLU A 192 -18.20 -2.75 -16.90
N ILE A 193 -18.58 -3.17 -15.68
CA ILE A 193 -17.66 -3.45 -14.57
C ILE A 193 -17.72 -4.94 -14.28
N GLN A 194 -16.57 -5.55 -14.02
CA GLN A 194 -16.51 -6.96 -13.63
C GLN A 194 -15.63 -7.17 -12.42
N ILE A 195 -16.02 -8.15 -11.60
CA ILE A 195 -15.18 -8.67 -10.53
C ILE A 195 -14.86 -10.12 -10.88
N ILE A 196 -13.56 -10.41 -10.97
CA ILE A 196 -13.07 -11.70 -11.45
C ILE A 196 -12.04 -12.24 -10.46
N ARG A 197 -12.13 -13.52 -10.16
CA ARG A 197 -11.07 -14.24 -9.44
C ARG A 197 -10.81 -15.58 -10.11
N TRP A 198 -9.67 -15.70 -10.76
CA TRP A 198 -9.22 -16.94 -11.39
C TRP A 198 -8.54 -17.86 -10.36
N THR A 199 -8.95 -19.12 -10.30
CA THR A 199 -8.34 -20.15 -9.42
C THR A 199 -7.61 -21.25 -10.16
N GLY A 200 -7.96 -21.47 -11.43
CA GLY A 200 -7.66 -22.73 -12.10
C GLY A 200 -8.52 -23.88 -11.57
N GLU A 201 -8.55 -24.99 -12.33
CA GLU A 201 -9.35 -26.19 -12.03
C GLU A 201 -8.68 -27.04 -10.94
N GLU A 202 -8.61 -26.60 -9.68
CA GLU A 202 -8.10 -27.45 -8.58
C GLU A 202 -8.40 -26.96 -7.15
N TYR A 203 -9.02 -25.78 -6.98
CA TYR A 203 -9.18 -25.15 -5.68
C TYR A 203 -10.57 -24.55 -5.50
N GLU A 204 -11.24 -24.88 -4.40
CA GLU A 204 -12.40 -24.15 -3.91
C GLU A 204 -11.97 -22.75 -3.46
N THR A 205 -12.83 -21.76 -3.69
CA THR A 205 -12.58 -20.40 -3.25
C THR A 205 -13.81 -19.71 -2.72
N GLN A 206 -13.57 -18.84 -1.75
CA GLN A 206 -14.50 -17.83 -1.30
C GLN A 206 -13.81 -16.46 -1.34
N LEU A 207 -14.47 -15.50 -1.98
CA LEU A 207 -14.08 -14.10 -2.01
C LEU A 207 -15.30 -13.31 -1.56
N TRP A 208 -15.16 -12.58 -0.46
CA TRP A 208 -16.15 -11.59 -0.02
C TRP A 208 -15.75 -10.25 -0.62
N VAL A 209 -16.71 -9.55 -1.20
CA VAL A 209 -16.56 -8.18 -1.67
C VAL A 209 -17.72 -7.33 -1.14
N ASP A 210 -17.39 -6.10 -0.79
CA ASP A 210 -18.35 -5.08 -0.37
C ASP A 210 -17.79 -3.69 -0.74
N ASP A 211 -18.62 -2.65 -0.73
CA ASP A 211 -18.18 -1.26 -0.94
C ASP A 211 -17.29 -1.10 -2.19
N LEU A 212 -17.81 -1.48 -3.37
CA LEU A 212 -17.13 -1.20 -4.63
C LEU A 212 -17.15 0.32 -4.84
N HIS A 213 -15.98 0.91 -4.87
CA HIS A 213 -15.82 2.36 -4.93
C HIS A 213 -14.72 2.76 -5.89
N PHE A 214 -14.67 4.06 -6.18
CA PHE A 214 -13.62 4.69 -6.95
C PHE A 214 -13.08 5.88 -6.17
N VAL A 215 -11.77 6.08 -6.28
CA VAL A 215 -11.06 7.23 -5.72
C VAL A 215 -10.37 8.01 -6.83
N PRO A 216 -10.17 9.33 -6.65
CA PRO A 216 -9.30 10.11 -7.52
C PRO A 216 -7.92 9.48 -7.66
N ALA A 217 -7.27 9.76 -8.79
CA ALA A 217 -5.87 9.45 -9.03
C ALA A 217 -5.19 10.71 -9.58
N PRO A 218 -3.95 10.99 -9.18
CA PRO A 218 -3.25 12.15 -9.71
C PRO A 218 -3.07 12.01 -11.22
N GLU A 219 -3.42 13.07 -11.96
CA GLU A 219 -3.26 13.11 -13.42
C GLU A 219 -1.78 13.04 -13.81
N GLN A 220 -0.94 13.81 -13.10
CA GLN A 220 0.51 13.65 -13.18
C GLN A 220 0.90 12.41 -12.39
N GLY A 221 1.60 11.47 -13.02
CA GLY A 221 1.94 10.22 -12.37
C GLY A 221 2.91 10.44 -11.20
N THR A 222 2.63 9.83 -10.06
CA THR A 222 3.41 10.01 -8.83
C THR A 222 4.19 8.72 -8.52
N VAL A 223 5.45 8.85 -8.14
CA VAL A 223 6.35 7.71 -7.90
C VAL A 223 7.06 7.84 -6.56
N LEU A 224 7.07 6.75 -5.78
CA LEU A 224 7.87 6.64 -4.56
C LEU A 224 8.97 5.62 -4.77
N LEU A 225 10.20 5.97 -4.40
CA LEU A 225 11.35 5.07 -4.40
C LEU A 225 11.59 4.56 -2.98
N GLN A 226 11.60 3.24 -2.80
CA GLN A 226 11.63 2.61 -1.48
C GLN A 226 12.69 1.51 -1.42
N PHE A 227 13.25 1.29 -0.24
CA PHE A 227 14.21 0.23 0.06
C PHE A 227 13.80 -0.49 1.34
N ASP A 228 13.62 -1.82 1.25
CA ASP A 228 13.15 -2.63 2.37
C ASP A 228 14.31 -3.41 3.02
N GLY A 229 14.41 -3.29 4.34
CA GLY A 229 15.26 -4.09 5.21
C GLY A 229 16.49 -3.34 5.75
N GLY A 230 16.83 -2.16 5.23
CA GLY A 230 18.01 -1.40 5.66
C GLY A 230 19.31 -2.13 5.31
N HIS A 231 19.52 -2.39 4.03
CA HIS A 231 20.72 -3.07 3.52
C HIS A 231 21.86 -2.07 3.30
N GLU A 232 23.10 -2.49 3.48
CA GLU A 232 24.26 -1.61 3.26
C GLU A 232 24.29 -1.02 1.84
N THR A 233 23.75 -1.75 0.86
CA THR A 233 23.61 -1.32 -0.53
C THR A 233 22.77 -0.06 -0.71
N ASP A 234 21.86 0.24 0.22
CA ASP A 234 21.03 1.45 0.20
C ASP A 234 21.96 2.69 0.29
N TYR A 235 23.03 2.60 1.09
CA TYR A 235 24.06 3.63 1.18
C TYR A 235 25.15 3.50 0.11
N THR A 236 25.68 2.30 -0.14
CA THR A 236 26.88 2.17 -0.99
C THR A 236 26.60 2.25 -2.48
N ASP A 237 25.40 1.85 -2.92
CA ASP A 237 25.05 1.73 -4.34
C ASP A 237 23.83 2.58 -4.69
N ALA A 238 22.76 2.57 -3.89
CA ALA A 238 21.52 3.28 -4.22
C ALA A 238 21.65 4.80 -4.07
N LEU A 239 22.14 5.29 -2.93
CA LEU A 239 22.33 6.72 -2.68
C LEU A 239 23.15 7.41 -3.79
N PRO A 240 24.33 6.91 -4.22
CA PRO A 240 25.08 7.52 -5.32
C PRO A 240 24.31 7.59 -6.65
N VAL A 241 23.45 6.60 -6.94
CA VAL A 241 22.62 6.61 -8.16
C VAL A 241 21.56 7.69 -8.08
N LEU A 242 20.84 7.79 -6.95
CA LEU A 242 19.75 8.76 -6.80
C LEU A 242 20.26 10.20 -6.67
N GLU A 243 21.42 10.41 -6.06
CA GLU A 243 22.07 11.73 -5.99
C GLU A 243 22.43 12.30 -7.38
N GLU A 244 22.70 11.45 -8.39
CA GLU A 244 22.96 11.93 -9.76
C GLU A 244 21.77 12.65 -10.38
N TYR A 245 20.56 12.37 -9.88
CA TYR A 245 19.28 12.89 -10.37
C TYR A 245 18.53 13.75 -9.34
N ASP A 246 19.17 14.07 -8.20
CA ASP A 246 18.56 14.81 -7.09
C ASP A 246 17.27 14.14 -6.53
N TYR A 247 17.18 12.80 -6.58
CA TYR A 247 16.04 12.04 -6.05
C TYR A 247 16.22 11.64 -4.59
N GLN A 248 15.12 11.78 -3.83
CA GLN A 248 14.97 11.27 -2.48
C GLN A 248 14.30 9.89 -2.50
N ALA A 249 14.44 9.12 -1.42
CA ALA A 249 13.83 7.81 -1.27
C ALA A 249 13.50 7.51 0.20
N THR A 250 12.79 6.41 0.43
CA THR A 250 12.51 5.90 1.77
C THR A 250 13.31 4.62 2.04
N SER A 251 14.06 4.59 3.14
CA SER A 251 14.71 3.38 3.64
C SER A 251 13.91 2.82 4.82
N PHE A 252 13.15 1.76 4.57
CA PHE A 252 12.45 1.01 5.62
C PHE A 252 13.42 0.06 6.32
N VAL A 253 13.83 0.39 7.54
CA VAL A 253 14.85 -0.35 8.28
C VAL A 253 14.26 -1.35 9.27
N THR A 254 14.91 -2.51 9.38
CA THR A 254 14.67 -3.43 10.49
C THR A 254 15.55 -3.01 11.67
N THR A 255 14.98 -2.27 12.63
CA THR A 255 15.75 -1.55 13.66
C THR A 255 16.67 -2.44 14.49
N GLY A 256 16.23 -3.66 14.84
CA GLY A 256 17.02 -4.65 15.57
C GLY A 256 18.10 -5.37 14.76
N ARG A 257 18.27 -5.04 13.47
CA ARG A 257 19.32 -5.61 12.59
C ARG A 257 20.42 -4.63 12.21
N LEU A 258 20.30 -3.37 12.62
CA LEU A 258 21.29 -2.33 12.33
C LEU A 258 22.64 -2.65 12.99
N ARG A 259 23.72 -2.24 12.32
CA ARG A 259 25.09 -2.44 12.81
C ARG A 259 25.54 -1.25 13.64
N GLU A 260 26.29 -1.53 14.72
CA GLU A 260 26.92 -0.48 15.52
C GLU A 260 28.04 0.24 14.72
N GLU A 261 28.88 -0.51 14.01
CA GLU A 261 30.03 0.01 13.27
C GLU A 261 30.27 -0.81 11.99
N GLU A 262 30.93 -0.21 10.98
CA GLU A 262 31.24 -0.87 9.68
C GLU A 262 32.11 -2.13 9.82
N ASP A 263 32.97 -2.18 10.84
CA ASP A 263 33.89 -3.29 11.10
C ASP A 263 33.17 -4.56 11.63
N HIS A 264 31.86 -4.52 11.84
CA HIS A 264 31.03 -5.67 12.21
C HIS A 264 30.60 -6.46 10.95
N ASP A 265 30.78 -7.79 10.99
CA ASP A 265 30.31 -8.70 9.94
C ASP A 265 28.78 -8.54 9.75
N GLY A 266 28.34 -8.17 8.54
CA GLY A 266 26.92 -8.05 8.18
C GLY A 266 26.72 -7.29 6.87
N ASP A 267 25.48 -7.24 6.41
CA ASP A 267 25.01 -6.63 5.15
C ASP A 267 23.96 -5.53 5.38
N ARG A 268 23.90 -5.00 6.62
CA ARG A 268 22.91 -4.02 7.08
C ARG A 268 23.53 -2.65 7.25
N LEU A 269 22.70 -1.60 7.21
CA LEU A 269 23.14 -0.25 7.50
C LEU A 269 23.74 -0.13 8.90
N THR A 270 24.77 0.71 9.01
CA THR A 270 25.27 1.20 10.30
C THR A 270 24.49 2.46 10.71
N HIS A 271 24.54 2.83 12.00
CA HIS A 271 23.94 4.10 12.45
C HIS A 271 24.51 5.33 11.73
N ASP A 272 25.82 5.35 11.44
CA ASP A 272 26.46 6.45 10.71
C ASP A 272 25.96 6.53 9.25
N GLN A 273 25.83 5.37 8.57
CA GLN A 273 25.29 5.32 7.20
C GLN A 273 23.81 5.74 7.16
N LEU A 274 23.04 5.39 8.19
CA LEU A 274 21.66 5.82 8.37
C LEU A 274 21.54 7.35 8.50
N ALA A 275 22.40 7.97 9.33
CA ALA A 275 22.44 9.41 9.47
C ALA A 275 22.84 10.12 8.17
N GLU A 276 23.75 9.52 7.37
CA GLU A 276 24.12 10.08 6.06
C GLU A 276 22.97 9.96 5.03
N LEU A 277 22.15 8.90 5.08
CA LEU A 277 20.94 8.81 4.25
C LEU A 277 19.91 9.87 4.64
N ASP A 278 19.67 10.06 5.94
CA ASP A 278 18.79 11.10 6.47
C ASP A 278 19.28 12.52 6.10
N ASP A 279 20.57 12.80 6.24
CA ASP A 279 21.20 14.06 5.82
C ASP A 279 21.09 14.31 4.30
N ALA A 280 20.95 13.24 3.50
CA ALA A 280 20.69 13.31 2.06
C ALA A 280 19.21 13.52 1.71
N GLY A 281 18.33 13.63 2.71
CA GLY A 281 16.89 13.84 2.54
C GLY A 281 16.10 12.54 2.37
N TRP A 282 16.68 11.38 2.65
CA TRP A 282 15.90 10.13 2.64
C TRP A 282 15.08 9.99 3.91
N THR A 283 13.86 9.49 3.78
CA THR A 283 13.04 9.14 4.94
C THR A 283 13.50 7.82 5.53
N ILE A 284 13.82 7.79 6.82
CA ILE A 284 14.12 6.55 7.55
C ILE A 284 12.85 6.04 8.23
N ALA A 285 12.33 4.91 7.75
CA ALA A 285 11.03 4.38 8.15
C ALA A 285 11.09 2.94 8.68
N SER A 286 9.97 2.39 9.14
CA SER A 286 9.94 1.10 9.84
C SER A 286 9.70 -0.11 8.91
N HIS A 287 10.55 -1.13 9.01
CA HIS A 287 10.33 -2.48 8.47
C HIS A 287 10.21 -3.53 9.58
N SER A 288 9.49 -3.19 10.66
CA SER A 288 9.40 -3.89 11.95
C SER A 288 10.72 -4.01 12.71
N ALA A 289 10.66 -4.37 13.99
CA ALA A 289 11.83 -4.47 14.85
C ALA A 289 12.81 -5.55 14.36
N HIS A 290 12.30 -6.68 13.85
CA HIS A 290 13.15 -7.81 13.47
C HIS A 290 12.87 -8.38 12.08
N GLY A 291 11.99 -7.77 11.27
CA GLY A 291 11.73 -8.17 9.89
C GLY A 291 11.10 -9.56 9.80
N SER A 292 10.34 -9.94 10.83
CA SER A 292 9.70 -11.25 10.93
C SER A 292 8.33 -11.23 10.23
N ASN A 293 7.79 -12.41 9.90
CA ASN A 293 6.48 -12.50 9.27
C ASN A 293 5.38 -12.15 10.28
N LEU A 294 4.76 -10.98 10.14
CA LEU A 294 3.75 -10.49 11.09
C LEU A 294 2.42 -11.26 11.01
N ALA A 295 2.10 -11.89 9.87
CA ALA A 295 0.91 -12.73 9.77
C ALA A 295 1.01 -13.99 10.64
N SER A 296 2.23 -14.41 10.98
CA SER A 296 2.52 -15.59 11.81
C SER A 296 3.90 -15.41 12.47
N PRO A 297 4.01 -14.55 13.49
CA PRO A 297 5.29 -14.26 14.13
C PRO A 297 5.85 -15.51 14.83
N PRO A 298 7.19 -15.56 15.05
CA PRO A 298 7.80 -16.57 15.92
C PRO A 298 7.17 -16.59 17.32
N GLU A 299 7.19 -17.74 18.01
CA GLU A 299 6.52 -17.91 19.33
C GLU A 299 7.05 -16.97 20.43
N ASP A 300 8.25 -16.42 20.27
CA ASP A 300 8.89 -15.48 21.20
C ASP A 300 8.66 -14.00 20.84
N ARG A 301 7.84 -13.70 19.83
CA ARG A 301 7.59 -12.35 19.32
C ARG A 301 6.10 -12.07 19.25
N GLU A 302 5.70 -10.90 19.73
CA GLU A 302 4.34 -10.40 19.59
C GLU A 302 4.27 -9.41 18.41
N GLN A 303 3.15 -9.36 17.69
CA GLN A 303 3.00 -8.47 16.54
C GLN A 303 3.08 -7.00 16.98
N GLU A 304 2.47 -6.67 18.11
CA GLU A 304 2.44 -5.34 18.71
C GLU A 304 3.86 -4.85 19.02
N ASP A 305 4.69 -5.67 19.69
CA ASP A 305 6.08 -5.32 19.98
C ASP A 305 6.90 -5.09 18.70
N GLU A 306 6.74 -5.96 17.69
CA GLU A 306 7.48 -5.81 16.41
C GLU A 306 7.17 -4.50 15.68
N ILE A 307 5.99 -3.92 15.90
CA ILE A 307 5.56 -2.65 15.28
C ILE A 307 5.91 -1.47 16.20
N SER A 308 5.45 -1.51 17.45
CA SER A 308 5.59 -0.41 18.41
C SER A 308 7.04 -0.16 18.84
N ASP A 309 7.85 -1.20 19.07
CA ASP A 309 9.26 -1.03 19.44
C ASP A 309 10.07 -0.41 18.29
N ALA A 310 9.73 -0.76 17.05
CA ALA A 310 10.40 -0.20 15.88
C ALA A 310 10.07 1.29 15.72
N ARG A 311 8.81 1.68 15.94
CA ARG A 311 8.37 3.07 15.94
C ARG A 311 9.07 3.86 17.06
N ALA A 312 9.04 3.36 18.29
CA ALA A 312 9.69 4.00 19.43
C ALA A 312 11.21 4.18 19.20
N TRP A 313 11.86 3.18 18.59
CA TRP A 313 13.27 3.30 18.22
C TRP A 313 13.52 4.44 17.22
N LEU A 314 12.66 4.61 16.21
CA LEU A 314 12.81 5.70 15.23
C LEU A 314 12.69 7.07 15.92
N GLU A 315 11.68 7.25 16.78
CA GLU A 315 11.49 8.47 17.57
C GLU A 315 12.71 8.75 18.48
N ASP A 316 13.18 7.75 19.22
CA ASP A 316 14.31 7.88 20.15
C ASP A 316 15.65 8.19 19.44
N ASN A 317 15.77 7.87 18.16
CA ASN A 317 16.98 8.08 17.36
C ASN A 317 16.90 9.29 16.42
N GLY A 318 15.83 10.08 16.48
CA GLY A 318 15.69 11.33 15.72
C GLY A 318 15.11 11.16 14.32
N TYR A 319 14.48 10.02 14.03
CA TYR A 319 13.79 9.72 12.78
C TYR A 319 12.26 9.80 12.96
N GLU A 320 11.80 10.75 13.77
CA GLU A 320 10.38 10.94 14.12
C GLU A 320 9.51 11.16 12.87
N ASP A 321 10.01 11.87 11.86
CA ASP A 321 9.29 12.12 10.59
C ASP A 321 8.99 10.83 9.80
N GLY A 322 9.83 9.80 9.94
CA GLY A 322 9.64 8.50 9.27
C GLY A 322 8.97 7.44 10.13
N ALA A 323 8.76 7.72 11.42
CA ALA A 323 8.14 6.80 12.37
C ALA A 323 6.67 6.49 12.02
N ASP A 324 6.01 7.35 11.24
CA ASP A 324 4.63 7.18 10.81
C ASP A 324 4.47 6.35 9.53
N TYR A 325 5.56 5.80 8.98
CA TYR A 325 5.51 4.96 7.77
C TYR A 325 6.01 3.55 8.02
N PHE A 326 5.26 2.57 7.51
CA PHE A 326 5.51 1.16 7.74
C PHE A 326 5.55 0.35 6.46
N SER A 327 6.49 -0.58 6.38
CA SER A 327 6.58 -1.55 5.29
C SER A 327 6.44 -2.96 5.84
N TYR A 328 5.46 -3.72 5.33
CA TYR A 328 5.17 -5.07 5.81
C TYR A 328 6.25 -6.07 5.39
N PRO A 329 6.96 -6.71 6.35
CA PRO A 329 7.95 -7.72 6.02
C PRO A 329 7.36 -8.86 5.20
N GLN A 330 8.07 -9.22 4.12
CA GLN A 330 7.67 -10.30 3.20
C GLN A 330 6.31 -10.09 2.52
N ASN A 331 5.75 -8.87 2.57
CA ASN A 331 4.41 -8.56 2.09
C ASN A 331 3.36 -9.48 2.74
N LYS A 332 3.47 -9.70 4.07
CA LYS A 332 2.60 -10.57 4.85
C LYS A 332 2.00 -9.83 6.05
N TYR A 333 0.69 -9.95 6.17
CA TYR A 333 -0.11 -9.36 7.25
C TYR A 333 -1.39 -10.20 7.47
N ASN A 334 -1.97 -10.07 8.65
CA ASN A 334 -3.31 -10.55 9.01
C ASN A 334 -4.13 -9.37 9.57
N GLY A 335 -5.36 -9.63 10.03
CA GLY A 335 -6.22 -8.58 10.60
C GLY A 335 -5.61 -7.81 11.76
N GLU A 336 -4.97 -8.50 12.70
CA GLU A 336 -4.30 -7.88 13.84
C GLU A 336 -3.13 -7.00 13.40
N THR A 337 -2.35 -7.44 12.40
CA THR A 337 -1.27 -6.62 11.83
C THR A 337 -1.80 -5.33 11.21
N LEU A 338 -2.94 -5.38 10.52
CA LEU A 338 -3.54 -4.20 9.90
C LEU A 338 -4.01 -3.21 10.96
N GLU A 339 -4.74 -3.70 11.99
CA GLU A 339 -5.21 -2.87 13.11
C GLU A 339 -4.03 -2.17 13.81
N LEU A 340 -2.95 -2.89 14.07
CA LEU A 340 -1.76 -2.32 14.72
C LEU A 340 -1.05 -1.29 13.83
N VAL A 341 -0.96 -1.51 12.52
CA VAL A 341 -0.36 -0.51 11.62
C VAL A 341 -1.25 0.72 11.50
N GLU A 342 -2.57 0.56 11.41
CA GLU A 342 -3.53 1.67 11.43
C GLU A 342 -3.47 2.49 12.75
N GLU A 343 -3.15 1.85 13.87
CA GLU A 343 -3.00 2.52 15.17
C GLU A 343 -1.69 3.30 15.30
N HIS A 344 -0.60 2.77 14.76
CA HIS A 344 0.76 3.28 15.00
C HIS A 344 1.35 4.08 13.83
N HIS A 345 0.83 3.96 12.62
CA HIS A 345 1.43 4.53 11.42
C HIS A 345 0.36 5.21 10.57
N GLU A 346 0.74 6.30 9.91
CA GLU A 346 -0.11 6.99 8.93
C GLU A 346 -0.18 6.21 7.63
N LEU A 347 0.93 5.62 7.14
CA LEU A 347 0.95 4.82 5.92
C LEU A 347 1.55 3.42 6.15
N GLY A 348 0.94 2.41 5.52
CA GLY A 348 1.41 1.04 5.45
C GLY A 348 1.57 0.57 4.01
N PHE A 349 2.71 -0.03 3.67
CA PHE A 349 3.06 -0.41 2.29
C PHE A 349 3.10 -1.93 2.07
N ALA A 350 2.11 -2.43 1.34
CA ALA A 350 2.03 -3.82 0.87
C ALA A 350 1.20 -3.91 -0.42
N GLY A 351 1.66 -4.72 -1.38
CA GLY A 351 0.96 -4.87 -2.65
C GLY A 351 1.86 -5.41 -3.75
N ARG A 352 1.36 -5.38 -4.99
CA ARG A 352 2.12 -5.85 -6.17
C ARG A 352 1.90 -5.05 -7.45
N PHE A 353 0.96 -4.11 -7.47
CA PHE A 353 0.50 -3.49 -8.71
C PHE A 353 0.71 -1.97 -8.69
N PRO A 354 1.17 -1.39 -9.81
CA PRO A 354 1.43 0.05 -9.94
C PRO A 354 0.13 0.85 -10.16
N SER A 355 0.24 2.17 -10.14
CA SER A 355 -0.82 3.12 -10.53
C SER A 355 -2.12 2.89 -9.75
N GLN A 356 -2.01 2.91 -8.42
CA GLN A 356 -3.18 3.03 -7.55
C GLN A 356 -3.69 4.48 -7.55
N GLY A 357 -4.90 4.72 -7.02
CA GLY A 357 -5.38 6.07 -6.76
C GLY A 357 -5.01 6.54 -5.36
N TYR A 358 -5.72 7.55 -4.87
CA TYR A 358 -5.57 8.03 -3.50
C TYR A 358 -5.85 6.88 -2.52
N ALA A 359 -5.11 6.84 -1.42
CA ALA A 359 -5.19 5.73 -0.49
C ALA A 359 -6.51 5.77 0.29
N ALA A 360 -7.50 4.97 -0.15
CA ALA A 360 -8.73 4.72 0.60
C ALA A 360 -8.52 3.83 1.84
N ASN A 361 -7.40 3.11 1.86
CA ASN A 361 -6.88 2.41 3.04
C ASN A 361 -5.39 2.77 3.17
N PRO A 362 -5.04 3.76 4.02
CA PRO A 362 -3.66 4.23 4.11
C PRO A 362 -2.72 3.18 4.72
N ALA A 363 -3.24 2.23 5.50
CA ALA A 363 -2.45 1.08 5.98
C ALA A 363 -2.15 0.04 4.89
N LEU A 364 -2.73 0.13 3.69
CA LEU A 364 -2.52 -0.82 2.59
C LEU A 364 -2.28 -0.12 1.24
N CYS A 365 -1.22 0.68 1.19
CA CYS A 365 -0.69 1.28 -0.03
C CYS A 365 0.05 0.24 -0.89
N SER A 366 -0.41 0.08 -2.14
CA SER A 366 0.16 -0.84 -3.12
C SER A 366 1.54 -0.39 -3.59
N ARG A 367 2.38 -1.36 -3.92
CA ARG A 367 3.74 -1.16 -4.44
C ARG A 367 4.17 -2.26 -5.38
N VAL A 368 5.15 -1.99 -6.23
CA VAL A 368 5.82 -2.96 -7.10
C VAL A 368 7.05 -3.50 -6.38
N ILE A 369 7.12 -4.82 -6.20
CA ILE A 369 8.14 -5.46 -5.36
C ILE A 369 9.32 -5.94 -6.20
N ASN A 370 10.49 -5.35 -5.95
CA ASN A 370 11.80 -5.71 -6.47
C ASN A 370 11.76 -6.06 -7.97
N PRO A 371 11.24 -5.15 -8.81
CA PRO A 371 11.09 -5.41 -10.23
C PRO A 371 12.45 -5.52 -10.92
N ASP A 372 12.50 -6.28 -12.02
CA ASP A 372 13.59 -6.12 -12.99
C ASP A 372 13.45 -4.81 -13.78
N ALA A 373 14.45 -4.47 -14.60
CA ALA A 373 14.45 -3.21 -15.35
C ALA A 373 13.28 -3.07 -16.34
N ASP A 374 12.82 -4.17 -16.94
CA ASP A 374 11.69 -4.15 -17.88
C ASP A 374 10.37 -3.99 -17.12
N GLU A 375 10.22 -4.65 -15.96
CA GLU A 375 9.07 -4.53 -15.06
C GLU A 375 8.96 -3.13 -14.45
N ALA A 376 10.08 -2.55 -13.99
CA ALA A 376 10.13 -1.19 -13.44
C ALA A 376 9.71 -0.17 -14.51
N ARG A 377 10.28 -0.30 -15.71
CA ARG A 377 9.92 0.55 -16.85
C ARG A 377 8.45 0.42 -17.21
N ALA A 378 7.90 -0.79 -17.26
CA ALA A 378 6.49 -1.00 -17.57
C ALA A 378 5.55 -0.37 -16.52
N ALA A 379 5.94 -0.43 -15.24
CA ALA A 379 5.22 0.25 -14.16
C ALA A 379 5.22 1.77 -14.35
N LEU A 380 6.39 2.36 -14.63
CA LEU A 380 6.52 3.80 -14.87
C LEU A 380 5.77 4.25 -16.13
N GLU A 381 5.86 3.50 -17.24
CA GLU A 381 5.10 3.77 -18.47
C GLU A 381 3.58 3.73 -18.19
N THR A 382 3.12 2.79 -17.37
CA THR A 382 1.71 2.70 -16.96
C THR A 382 1.28 3.93 -16.16
N THR A 383 2.09 4.37 -15.20
CA THR A 383 1.79 5.56 -14.37
C THR A 383 1.88 6.87 -15.18
N SER A 384 2.80 6.95 -16.13
CA SER A 384 2.95 8.08 -17.05
C SER A 384 1.73 8.23 -17.96
N GLU A 385 1.21 7.10 -18.47
CA GLU A 385 0.09 7.10 -19.42
C GLU A 385 -1.26 7.30 -18.73
N TRP A 386 -1.46 6.69 -17.56
CA TRP A 386 -2.77 6.63 -16.91
C TRP A 386 -2.87 7.50 -15.65
N GLY A 387 -1.79 8.13 -15.20
CA GLY A 387 -1.70 8.78 -13.89
C GLY A 387 -1.61 7.77 -12.74
N GLY A 388 -1.97 8.19 -11.53
CA GLY A 388 -1.93 7.33 -10.34
C GLY A 388 -0.59 7.36 -9.61
N ILE A 389 -0.51 6.53 -8.56
CA ILE A 389 0.63 6.46 -7.64
C ILE A 389 1.29 5.09 -7.77
N THR A 390 2.62 5.08 -7.93
CA THR A 390 3.43 3.86 -7.98
C THR A 390 4.59 3.95 -7.00
N ALA A 391 4.52 3.19 -5.91
CA ALA A 391 5.69 2.89 -5.10
C ALA A 391 6.48 1.73 -5.72
N ILE A 392 7.79 1.89 -5.87
CA ILE A 392 8.73 0.83 -6.28
C ILE A 392 9.64 0.54 -5.10
N VAL A 393 9.65 -0.71 -4.64
CA VAL A 393 10.54 -1.14 -3.56
C VAL A 393 11.64 -2.05 -4.06
N PHE A 394 12.88 -1.78 -3.66
CA PHE A 394 14.02 -2.67 -3.82
C PHE A 394 14.42 -3.31 -2.49
N TYR A 395 15.01 -4.49 -2.54
CA TYR A 395 15.68 -5.11 -1.38
C TYR A 395 17.19 -4.83 -1.44
N GLU A 396 18.01 -5.73 -0.91
CA GLU A 396 19.45 -5.74 -1.17
C GLU A 396 19.75 -5.65 -2.67
N LEU A 397 20.61 -4.71 -3.05
CA LEU A 397 20.96 -4.51 -4.45
C LEU A 397 22.07 -5.48 -4.88
N ASP A 398 21.71 -6.41 -5.77
CA ASP A 398 22.68 -7.14 -6.56
C ASP A 398 22.88 -6.47 -7.92
N ALA A 399 23.65 -7.09 -8.81
CA ALA A 399 23.94 -6.49 -10.12
C ALA A 399 22.67 -6.29 -10.99
N GLU A 400 21.65 -7.13 -10.82
CA GLU A 400 20.40 -7.06 -11.58
C GLU A 400 19.49 -5.96 -11.01
N SER A 401 19.25 -5.95 -9.69
CA SER A 401 18.42 -4.91 -9.07
C SER A 401 19.07 -3.53 -9.08
N LEU A 402 20.40 -3.43 -9.01
CA LEU A 402 21.11 -2.16 -9.25
C LEU A 402 20.89 -1.65 -10.69
N SER A 403 20.97 -2.54 -11.68
CA SER A 403 20.68 -2.15 -13.08
C SER A 403 19.21 -1.72 -13.26
N ALA A 404 18.29 -2.33 -12.50
CA ALA A 404 16.88 -1.93 -12.50
C ALA A 404 16.69 -0.55 -11.86
N LEU A 405 17.37 -0.26 -10.74
CA LEU A 405 17.38 1.06 -10.11
C LEU A 405 17.94 2.14 -11.04
N GLU A 406 19.08 1.90 -11.67
CA GLU A 406 19.69 2.81 -12.65
C GLU A 406 18.72 3.13 -13.80
N ALA A 407 18.05 2.10 -14.35
CA ALA A 407 17.07 2.27 -15.42
C ALA A 407 15.80 3.00 -14.95
N THR A 408 15.40 2.80 -13.69
CA THR A 408 14.27 3.49 -13.06
C THR A 408 14.58 4.98 -12.94
N ALA A 409 15.73 5.33 -12.38
CA ALA A 409 16.17 6.72 -12.23
C ALA A 409 16.36 7.44 -13.58
N GLU A 410 16.97 6.76 -14.57
CA GLU A 410 17.12 7.32 -15.93
C GLU A 410 15.77 7.58 -16.61
N TYR A 411 14.77 6.71 -16.40
CA TYR A 411 13.44 6.92 -16.96
C TYR A 411 12.73 8.11 -16.30
N LEU A 412 12.80 8.21 -14.97
CA LEU A 412 12.20 9.30 -14.20
C LEU A 412 12.79 10.66 -14.63
N ASP A 413 14.11 10.78 -14.75
CA ASP A 413 14.78 12.03 -15.17
C ASP A 413 14.40 12.45 -16.61
N GLY A 414 14.09 11.46 -17.45
CA GLY A 414 13.68 11.68 -18.82
C GLY A 414 12.19 11.99 -19.01
N SER A 415 11.37 11.92 -17.96
CA SER A 415 9.91 12.09 -18.03
C SER A 415 9.45 13.41 -17.42
N ASP A 416 8.69 14.20 -18.19
CA ASP A 416 7.98 15.38 -17.67
C ASP A 416 6.57 15.01 -17.12
N GLU A 417 6.17 13.74 -17.23
CA GLU A 417 4.83 13.22 -16.86
C GLU A 417 4.83 12.55 -15.48
N LEU A 418 6.02 12.35 -14.89
CA LEU A 418 6.18 11.69 -13.60
C LEU A 418 6.84 12.63 -12.59
N GLU A 419 6.39 12.54 -11.34
CA GLU A 419 6.98 13.22 -10.19
C GLU A 419 7.41 12.20 -9.15
N VAL A 420 8.56 12.44 -8.52
CA VAL A 420 9.08 11.61 -7.42
C VAL A 420 8.79 12.31 -6.11
N ILE A 421 8.07 11.63 -5.21
CA ILE A 421 7.63 12.18 -3.93
C ILE A 421 8.09 11.30 -2.76
N GLY A 422 8.06 11.87 -1.56
CA GLY A 422 8.21 11.16 -0.30
C GLY A 422 6.90 10.59 0.25
N PRO A 423 6.96 9.73 1.28
CA PRO A 423 5.78 9.21 1.96
C PRO A 423 5.02 10.30 2.74
N ASP A 424 5.69 11.39 3.14
CA ASP A 424 5.10 12.56 3.78
C ASP A 424 4.15 13.31 2.85
N GLU A 425 4.58 13.56 1.62
CA GLU A 425 3.73 14.14 0.58
C GLU A 425 2.58 13.18 0.21
N MET A 426 2.86 11.87 0.19
CA MET A 426 1.81 10.87 -0.01
C MET A 426 0.74 10.91 1.09
N ALA A 427 1.15 11.03 2.35
CA ALA A 427 0.23 11.12 3.49
C ALA A 427 -0.58 12.42 3.47
N ALA A 428 0.06 13.53 3.05
CA ALA A 428 -0.56 14.86 3.07
C ALA A 428 -1.54 15.10 1.91
N GLU A 429 -1.25 14.59 0.71
CA GLU A 429 -1.98 14.97 -0.51
C GLU A 429 -2.79 13.82 -1.14
N TYR A 430 -2.44 12.57 -0.82
CA TYR A 430 -2.92 11.41 -1.57
C TYR A 430 -3.57 10.34 -0.70
N VAL A 431 -4.08 10.71 0.48
CA VAL A 431 -4.90 9.86 1.37
C VAL A 431 -6.32 10.39 1.40
N ILE A 432 -7.31 9.50 1.26
CA ILE A 432 -8.69 9.92 1.48
C ILE A 432 -8.91 10.07 2.98
N GLU A 433 -9.26 11.27 3.43
CA GLU A 433 -9.71 11.50 4.81
C GLU A 433 -11.02 10.73 5.05
N SER A 434 -10.89 9.53 5.62
CA SER A 434 -12.06 8.81 6.12
C SER A 434 -12.57 9.58 7.35
N GLY A 435 -13.73 10.24 7.23
CA GLY A 435 -14.36 10.95 8.35
C GLY A 435 -14.37 10.09 9.61
N ARG A 436 -13.50 10.46 10.57
CA ARG A 436 -13.25 9.74 11.83
C ARG A 436 -14.51 9.59 12.69
#